data_AF-G0EMC4-F1
#
_entry.id   AF-G0EMC4-F1
#
_cell.length_a   1.000
_cell.length_b   1.000
_cell.length_c   1.000
_cell.angle_alpha   90.00
_cell.angle_beta   90.00
_cell.angle_gamma   90.00
#
_symmetry.space_group_name_H-M   'P 1'
#
loop_
_entity.id
_entity.type
_entity.pdbx_description
1 polymer ?
#
loop_
_entity_poly.entity_id
_entity_poly.type
_entity_poly.pdbx_seq_one_letter_code
_entity_poly.pdbx_strand_id
1 'polypeptide(L)'
;MKYIIILFIITNIIYSYESKEINNFYNEYYSSSYNIKSIENNTSKTYKNIYVLITSKSITNEKEKYNYLKEAINDNADYIKSEDIDYLISISELMSYIVYYSGLSEKISFGSKSKEIYKKILEKDESNFFALLGTAIGYMHAPAIAGGSNKKAFEYFNSALNNSKEKYQKYLSYVWLSQYYFKIKDNENYNKYIEMSKKIYPNGKLLEEAIERNNTKNKPL
;
A
#
# COMPACT_ATOMS: atom_id res chain seq x y z
N MET A 1 -46.24 -28.15 -17.51
CA MET A 1 -44.85 -28.18 -16.98
C MET A 1 -43.92 -27.52 -17.98
N LYS A 2 -43.40 -26.33 -17.67
CA LYS A 2 -42.26 -25.72 -18.37
C LYS A 2 -41.35 -25.12 -17.30
N TYR A 3 -40.27 -25.82 -16.98
CA TYR A 3 -39.20 -25.29 -16.14
C TYR A 3 -38.34 -24.39 -17.01
N ILE A 4 -38.38 -23.08 -16.76
CA ILE A 4 -37.34 -22.16 -17.24
C ILE A 4 -36.19 -22.30 -16.25
N ILE A 5 -35.11 -22.93 -16.70
CA ILE A 5 -33.85 -23.00 -15.97
C ILE A 5 -33.22 -21.61 -16.06
N ILE A 6 -33.31 -20.85 -14.97
CA ILE A 6 -32.54 -19.62 -14.79
C ILE A 6 -31.13 -20.07 -14.42
N LEU A 7 -30.23 -20.08 -15.41
CA LEU A 7 -28.80 -20.24 -15.17
C LEU A 7 -28.23 -18.86 -14.79
N PHE A 8 -28.40 -18.46 -13.53
CA PHE A 8 -27.59 -17.39 -12.96
C PHE A 8 -26.17 -17.97 -12.80
N ILE A 9 -25.34 -17.80 -13.82
CA ILE A 9 -23.89 -17.85 -13.62
C ILE A 9 -23.56 -16.54 -12.90
N ILE A 10 -23.76 -16.53 -11.59
CA ILE A 10 -23.06 -15.59 -10.72
C ILE A 10 -21.61 -16.06 -10.80
N THR A 11 -20.85 -15.51 -11.75
CA THR A 11 -19.40 -15.51 -11.65
C THR A 11 -19.08 -14.64 -10.44
N ASN A 12 -19.12 -15.24 -9.25
CA ASN A 12 -18.38 -14.79 -8.08
C ASN A 12 -16.90 -14.95 -8.42
N ILE A 13 -16.42 -14.16 -9.38
CA ILE A 13 -15.04 -13.76 -9.43
C ILE A 13 -14.94 -12.58 -8.47
N ILE A 14 -15.26 -12.88 -7.21
CA ILE A 14 -14.79 -12.13 -6.07
C ILE A 14 -13.35 -12.64 -5.91
N TYR A 15 -12.43 -12.16 -6.75
CA TYR A 15 -11.02 -12.13 -6.37
C TYR A 15 -10.91 -11.00 -5.37
N SER A 16 -11.49 -11.24 -4.20
CA SER A 16 -11.36 -10.37 -3.06
C SER A 16 -9.90 -10.36 -2.67
N TYR A 17 -9.41 -9.16 -2.42
CA TYR A 17 -8.30 -8.79 -1.57
C TYR A 17 -8.45 -9.32 -0.11
N GLU A 18 -8.88 -10.57 0.01
CA GLU A 18 -9.24 -11.29 1.23
C GLU A 18 -8.78 -12.76 1.12
N SER A 19 -7.64 -13.04 0.46
CA SER A 19 -6.99 -14.31 0.76
C SER A 19 -6.57 -14.23 2.23
N LYS A 20 -7.22 -15.04 3.07
CA LYS A 20 -7.01 -15.10 4.51
C LYS A 20 -5.51 -15.15 4.87
N GLU A 21 -4.72 -15.79 4.02
CA GLU A 21 -3.26 -15.89 4.15
C GLU A 21 -2.55 -14.54 4.02
N ILE A 22 -2.84 -13.71 3.01
CA ILE A 22 -2.24 -12.38 2.87
C ILE A 22 -2.63 -11.48 4.04
N ASN A 23 -3.90 -11.53 4.48
CA ASN A 23 -4.35 -10.75 5.63
C ASN A 23 -3.67 -11.19 6.93
N ASN A 24 -3.55 -12.50 7.16
CA ASN A 24 -2.82 -13.03 8.30
C ASN A 24 -1.35 -12.57 8.27
N PHE A 25 -0.71 -12.67 7.11
CA PHE A 25 0.66 -12.23 6.93
C PHE A 25 0.87 -10.75 7.29
N TYR A 26 0.07 -9.83 6.74
CA TYR A 26 0.21 -8.42 7.07
C TYR A 26 -0.10 -8.14 8.54
N ASN A 27 -1.07 -8.84 9.14
CA ASN A 27 -1.34 -8.73 10.57
C ASN A 27 -0.13 -9.11 11.42
N GLU A 28 0.56 -10.22 11.10
CA GLU A 28 1.80 -10.65 11.77
C GLU A 28 2.97 -9.70 11.49
N TYR A 29 3.09 -9.21 10.26
CA TYR A 29 4.14 -8.28 9.84
C TYR A 29 4.10 -6.99 10.64
N TYR A 30 2.93 -6.35 10.70
CA TYR A 30 2.75 -5.10 11.43
C TYR A 30 2.67 -5.28 12.96
N SER A 31 2.39 -6.49 13.45
CA SER A 31 2.53 -6.80 14.89
C SER A 31 3.96 -7.07 15.33
N SER A 32 4.94 -7.04 14.41
CA SER A 32 6.34 -7.42 14.66
C SER A 32 6.51 -8.90 15.08
N SER A 33 5.60 -9.79 14.66
CA SER A 33 5.60 -11.22 14.99
C SER A 33 5.76 -12.13 13.76
N TYR A 34 6.16 -11.58 12.61
CA TYR A 34 6.18 -12.33 11.35
C TYR A 34 7.38 -13.27 11.17
N ASN A 35 7.13 -14.34 10.43
CA ASN A 35 8.17 -15.21 9.88
C ASN A 35 8.18 -15.13 8.34
N ILE A 36 9.20 -14.51 7.77
CA ILE A 36 9.32 -14.29 6.33
C ILE A 36 9.39 -15.59 5.51
N LYS A 37 9.79 -16.73 6.11
CA LYS A 37 9.85 -18.04 5.44
C LYS A 37 8.47 -18.52 4.96
N SER A 38 7.39 -18.03 5.58
CA SER A 38 6.02 -18.37 5.19
C SER A 38 5.66 -17.86 3.79
N ILE A 39 6.21 -16.71 3.39
CA ILE A 39 5.97 -16.10 2.08
C ILE A 39 7.04 -16.46 1.04
N GLU A 40 8.27 -16.77 1.48
CA GLU A 40 9.40 -17.12 0.62
C GLU A 40 9.12 -18.36 -0.26
N ASN A 41 8.43 -19.36 0.30
CA ASN A 41 8.14 -20.62 -0.41
C ASN A 41 6.97 -20.51 -1.41
N ASN A 42 6.27 -19.37 -1.47
CA ASN A 42 5.14 -19.19 -2.36
C ASN A 42 5.61 -18.68 -3.73
N THR A 43 5.22 -19.39 -4.80
CA THR A 43 5.73 -19.13 -6.16
C THR A 43 4.94 -18.07 -6.93
N SER A 44 3.79 -17.64 -6.41
CA SER A 44 2.96 -16.61 -7.05
C SER A 44 3.66 -15.25 -7.09
N LYS A 45 3.31 -14.43 -8.08
CA LYS A 45 3.93 -13.11 -8.27
C LYS A 45 3.65 -12.18 -7.09
N THR A 46 2.43 -12.22 -6.55
CA THR A 46 2.03 -11.44 -5.37
C THR A 46 2.96 -11.67 -4.19
N TYR A 47 3.16 -12.93 -3.79
CA TYR A 47 3.98 -13.25 -2.62
C TYR A 47 5.46 -12.96 -2.85
N LYS A 48 5.97 -13.18 -4.07
CA LYS A 48 7.33 -12.78 -4.45
C LYS A 48 7.54 -11.27 -4.31
N ASN A 49 6.57 -10.47 -4.75
CA ASN A 49 6.65 -9.01 -4.63
C ASN A 49 6.62 -8.55 -3.17
N ILE A 50 5.76 -9.15 -2.34
CA ILE A 50 5.73 -8.89 -0.88
C ILE A 50 7.07 -9.26 -0.23
N TYR A 51 7.64 -10.42 -0.59
CA TYR A 51 8.95 -10.86 -0.08
C TYR A 51 10.06 -9.88 -0.44
N VAL A 52 10.11 -9.44 -1.70
CA VAL A 52 11.06 -8.42 -2.17
C VAL A 52 10.88 -7.12 -1.37
N LEU A 53 9.65 -6.62 -1.23
CA LEU A 53 9.38 -5.38 -0.53
C LEU A 53 9.92 -5.42 0.90
N ILE A 54 9.67 -6.52 1.62
CA ILE A 54 10.09 -6.65 3.02
C ILE A 54 11.60 -6.83 3.13
N THR A 55 12.18 -7.67 2.29
CA THR A 55 13.64 -7.89 2.24
C THR A 55 14.38 -6.60 1.94
N SER A 56 13.85 -5.77 1.04
CA SER A 56 14.46 -4.48 0.67
C SER A 56 14.57 -3.50 1.84
N LYS A 57 13.71 -3.62 2.87
CA LYS A 57 13.77 -2.76 4.07
C LYS A 57 14.99 -3.06 4.92
N SER A 58 15.51 -4.28 4.88
CA SER A 58 16.72 -4.70 5.60
C SER A 58 18.02 -4.33 4.87
N ILE A 59 17.95 -3.99 3.57
CA ILE A 59 19.12 -3.54 2.80
C ILE A 59 19.48 -2.11 3.24
N THR A 60 20.71 -1.90 3.71
CA THR A 60 21.14 -0.58 4.20
C THR A 60 21.73 0.29 3.11
N ASN A 61 22.40 -0.30 2.12
CA ASN A 61 22.96 0.43 0.99
C ASN A 61 21.85 0.86 0.01
N GLU A 62 21.67 2.18 -0.19
CA GLU A 62 20.59 2.71 -1.03
C GLU A 62 20.70 2.30 -2.50
N LYS A 63 21.92 2.19 -3.05
CA LYS A 63 22.14 1.78 -4.45
C LYS A 63 21.80 0.31 -4.65
N GLU A 64 22.22 -0.54 -3.72
CA GLU A 64 21.89 -1.97 -3.71
C GLU A 64 20.37 -2.16 -3.60
N LYS A 65 19.73 -1.46 -2.66
CA LYS A 65 18.27 -1.49 -2.48
C LYS A 65 17.53 -1.06 -3.73
N TYR A 66 17.97 0.04 -4.36
CA TYR A 66 17.41 0.52 -5.61
C TYR A 66 17.51 -0.55 -6.71
N ASN A 67 18.68 -1.15 -6.91
CA ASN A 67 18.88 -2.18 -7.93
C ASN A 67 18.00 -3.41 -7.66
N TYR A 68 17.93 -3.86 -6.41
CA TYR A 68 17.12 -5.00 -5.99
C TYR A 68 15.63 -4.78 -6.28
N LEU A 69 15.10 -3.60 -5.93
CA LEU A 69 13.72 -3.23 -6.25
C LEU A 69 13.49 -3.08 -7.76
N LYS A 70 14.47 -2.51 -8.48
CA LYS A 70 14.36 -2.26 -9.92
C LYS A 70 14.29 -3.57 -10.71
N GLU A 71 15.13 -4.54 -10.36
CA GLU A 71 15.13 -5.88 -10.94
C GLU A 71 13.77 -6.55 -10.76
N ALA A 72 13.27 -6.59 -9.52
CA ALA A 72 11.96 -7.15 -9.24
C ALA A 72 10.82 -6.45 -10.02
N ILE A 73 10.86 -5.12 -10.16
CA ILE A 73 9.84 -4.41 -10.96
C ILE A 73 9.93 -4.78 -12.45
N ASN A 74 11.14 -4.95 -12.98
CA ASN A 74 11.35 -5.34 -14.37
C ASN A 74 10.87 -6.77 -14.65
N ASP A 75 11.05 -7.70 -13.71
CA ASP A 75 10.57 -9.09 -13.82
C ASP A 75 9.04 -9.19 -13.87
N ASN A 76 8.36 -8.16 -13.36
CA ASN A 76 6.91 -8.04 -13.37
C ASN A 76 6.39 -7.21 -14.57
N ALA A 77 7.19 -6.96 -15.63
CA ALA A 77 6.80 -6.10 -16.75
C ALA A 77 5.48 -6.49 -17.46
N ASP A 78 5.01 -7.73 -17.28
CA ASP A 78 3.74 -8.21 -17.81
C ASP A 78 2.51 -7.84 -16.98
N TYR A 79 2.66 -7.14 -15.83
CA TYR A 79 1.56 -6.74 -14.95
C TYR A 79 0.43 -6.01 -15.69
N ILE A 80 0.75 -5.30 -16.77
CA ILE A 80 -0.21 -4.55 -17.61
C ILE A 80 -1.32 -5.46 -18.17
N LYS A 81 -1.00 -6.74 -18.41
CA LYS A 81 -1.93 -7.75 -18.93
C LYS A 81 -2.73 -8.44 -17.82
N SER A 82 -2.40 -8.17 -16.56
CA SER A 82 -3.04 -8.82 -15.41
C SER A 82 -4.36 -8.16 -15.05
N GLU A 83 -5.30 -8.99 -14.62
CA GLU A 83 -6.53 -8.58 -13.93
C GLU A 83 -6.55 -9.03 -12.47
N ASP A 84 -5.50 -9.71 -12.00
CA ASP A 84 -5.31 -10.10 -10.61
C ASP A 84 -4.99 -8.87 -9.77
N ILE A 85 -5.95 -8.47 -8.93
CA ILE A 85 -5.87 -7.28 -8.07
C ILE A 85 -4.73 -7.41 -7.06
N ASP A 86 -4.51 -8.57 -6.46
CA ASP A 86 -3.46 -8.76 -5.45
C ASP A 86 -2.07 -8.62 -6.09
N TYR A 87 -1.89 -9.20 -7.29
CA TYR A 87 -0.66 -9.02 -8.04
C TYR A 87 -0.45 -7.54 -8.38
N LEU A 88 -1.47 -6.87 -8.90
CA LEU A 88 -1.41 -5.45 -9.27
C LEU A 88 -1.10 -4.53 -8.08
N ILE A 89 -1.67 -4.80 -6.90
CA ILE A 89 -1.36 -4.09 -5.66
C ILE A 89 0.11 -4.30 -5.30
N SER A 90 0.56 -5.56 -5.24
CA SER A 90 1.92 -5.88 -4.77
C SER A 90 3.02 -5.23 -5.63
N ILE A 91 2.85 -5.17 -6.95
CA ILE A 91 3.80 -4.47 -7.84
C ILE A 91 3.69 -2.94 -7.70
N SER A 92 2.50 -2.41 -7.42
CA SER A 92 2.31 -0.99 -7.14
C SER A 92 3.00 -0.53 -5.85
N GLU A 93 3.01 -1.39 -4.82
CA GLU A 93 3.76 -1.12 -3.59
C GLU A 93 5.27 -1.07 -3.83
N LEU A 94 5.82 -2.00 -4.64
CA LEU A 94 7.22 -1.95 -5.06
C LEU A 94 7.54 -0.65 -5.82
N MET A 95 6.70 -0.29 -6.80
CA MET A 95 6.83 0.95 -7.56
C MET A 95 6.71 2.20 -6.69
N SER A 96 5.85 2.19 -5.68
CA SER A 96 5.74 3.30 -4.73
C SER A 96 6.97 3.40 -3.84
N TYR A 97 7.52 2.27 -3.40
CA TYR A 97 8.66 2.26 -2.49
C TYR A 97 9.98 2.63 -3.18
N ILE A 98 10.21 2.19 -4.42
CA ILE A 98 11.45 2.52 -5.15
C ILE A 98 11.61 4.03 -5.43
N VAL A 99 10.50 4.80 -5.43
CA VAL A 99 10.50 6.26 -5.64
C VAL A 99 11.38 6.99 -4.63
N TYR A 100 11.53 6.48 -3.40
CA TYR A 100 12.40 7.11 -2.40
C TYR A 100 13.88 7.09 -2.81
N TYR A 101 14.28 6.09 -3.59
CA TYR A 101 15.67 5.81 -3.98
C TYR A 101 15.97 6.13 -5.45
N SER A 102 14.98 6.60 -6.20
CA SER A 102 15.07 6.84 -7.64
C SER A 102 15.50 8.27 -8.00
N GLY A 103 16.02 8.47 -9.21
CA GLY A 103 16.18 9.82 -9.81
C GLY A 103 14.82 10.41 -10.26
N LEU A 104 14.76 11.73 -10.51
CA LEU A 104 13.49 12.44 -10.79
C LEU A 104 12.66 11.81 -11.92
N SER A 105 13.29 11.45 -13.05
CA SER A 105 12.60 10.82 -14.18
C SER A 105 11.92 9.51 -13.80
N GLU A 106 12.61 8.66 -13.03
CA GLU A 106 12.09 7.38 -12.58
C GLU A 106 11.03 7.54 -11.49
N LYS A 107 11.16 8.53 -10.60
CA LYS A 107 10.10 8.88 -9.64
C LYS A 107 8.79 9.19 -10.35
N ILE A 108 8.85 9.98 -11.42
CA ILE A 108 7.68 10.31 -12.24
C ILE A 108 7.14 9.05 -12.92
N SER A 109 8.01 8.22 -13.51
CA SER A 109 7.59 7.00 -14.20
C SER A 109 6.91 6.01 -13.26
N PHE A 110 7.55 5.64 -12.15
CA PHE A 110 7.01 4.66 -11.20
C PHE A 110 5.78 5.19 -10.47
N GLY A 111 5.79 6.47 -10.06
CA GLY A 111 4.63 7.10 -9.46
C GLY A 111 3.41 7.12 -10.39
N SER A 112 3.62 7.40 -11.69
CA SER A 112 2.53 7.39 -12.68
C SER A 112 1.99 5.98 -12.92
N LYS A 113 2.86 4.98 -13.07
CA LYS A 113 2.45 3.57 -13.25
C LYS A 113 1.66 3.06 -12.04
N SER A 114 2.15 3.29 -10.83
CA SER A 114 1.43 2.91 -9.61
C SER A 114 0.06 3.60 -9.51
N LYS A 115 -0.03 4.88 -9.85
CA LYS A 115 -1.30 5.63 -9.90
C LYS A 115 -2.28 5.03 -10.92
N GLU A 116 -1.81 4.66 -12.11
CA GLU A 116 -2.65 4.02 -13.14
C GLU A 116 -3.19 2.67 -12.69
N ILE A 117 -2.36 1.86 -12.00
CA ILE A 117 -2.79 0.58 -11.44
C ILE A 117 -3.88 0.80 -10.38
N TYR A 118 -3.67 1.70 -9.42
CA TYR A 118 -4.69 2.00 -8.41
C TYR A 118 -5.99 2.52 -9.03
N LYS A 119 -5.91 3.36 -10.08
CA LYS A 119 -7.09 3.79 -10.84
C LYS A 119 -7.84 2.61 -11.44
N LYS A 120 -7.14 1.68 -12.11
CA LYS A 120 -7.73 0.46 -12.71
C LYS A 120 -8.41 -0.41 -11.65
N ILE A 121 -7.81 -0.54 -10.47
CA ILE A 121 -8.40 -1.30 -9.36
C ILE A 121 -9.68 -0.62 -8.86
N LEU A 122 -9.64 0.70 -8.62
CA LEU A 122 -10.79 1.46 -8.13
C LEU A 122 -11.95 1.54 -9.13
N GLU A 123 -11.69 1.42 -10.43
CA GLU A 123 -12.73 1.29 -11.46
C GLU A 123 -13.51 -0.04 -11.33
N LYS A 124 -12.94 -1.07 -10.70
CA LYS A 124 -13.57 -2.38 -10.49
C LYS A 124 -14.07 -2.59 -9.06
N ASP A 125 -13.32 -2.09 -8.09
CA ASP A 125 -13.60 -2.16 -6.67
C ASP A 125 -13.28 -0.81 -6.05
N GLU A 126 -14.27 0.07 -6.03
CA GLU A 126 -14.18 1.42 -5.46
C GLU A 126 -13.86 1.42 -3.96
N SER A 127 -14.10 0.28 -3.29
CA SER A 127 -13.87 0.08 -1.86
C SER A 127 -12.49 -0.52 -1.55
N ASN A 128 -11.67 -0.78 -2.57
CA ASN A 128 -10.39 -1.47 -2.38
C ASN A 128 -9.44 -0.66 -1.49
N PHE A 129 -9.18 -1.18 -0.28
CA PHE A 129 -8.39 -0.49 0.74
C PHE A 129 -7.01 -0.03 0.25
N PHE A 130 -6.23 -0.92 -0.37
CA PHE A 130 -4.87 -0.58 -0.78
C PHE A 130 -4.84 0.42 -1.94
N ALA A 131 -5.76 0.30 -2.89
CA ALA A 131 -5.86 1.27 -3.97
C ALA A 131 -6.31 2.65 -3.47
N LEU A 132 -7.24 2.72 -2.51
CA LEU A 132 -7.64 3.96 -1.84
C LEU A 132 -6.45 4.58 -1.09
N LEU A 133 -5.75 3.78 -0.27
CA LEU A 133 -4.61 4.23 0.52
C LEU A 133 -3.45 4.71 -0.37
N GLY A 134 -3.07 3.92 -1.37
CA GLY A 134 -2.01 4.26 -2.32
C GLY A 134 -2.33 5.52 -3.12
N THR A 135 -3.60 5.70 -3.52
CA THR A 135 -4.07 6.93 -4.18
C THR A 135 -3.98 8.14 -3.25
N ALA A 136 -4.34 7.99 -1.98
CA ALA A 136 -4.22 9.06 -0.97
C ALA A 136 -2.76 9.51 -0.79
N ILE A 137 -1.85 8.55 -0.64
CA ILE A 137 -0.40 8.78 -0.52
C ILE A 137 0.12 9.50 -1.77
N GLY A 138 -0.29 9.05 -2.97
CA GLY A 138 0.06 9.71 -4.23
C GLY A 138 -0.36 11.18 -4.27
N TYR A 139 -1.61 11.49 -3.91
CA TYR A 139 -2.08 12.88 -3.81
C TYR A 139 -1.35 13.70 -2.74
N MET A 140 -0.97 13.05 -1.63
CA MET A 140 -0.25 13.70 -0.55
C MET A 140 1.19 14.06 -0.95
N HIS A 141 1.90 13.21 -1.70
CA HIS A 141 3.32 13.46 -2.01
C HIS A 141 3.56 14.18 -3.33
N ALA A 142 2.66 14.04 -4.30
CA ALA A 142 2.81 14.72 -5.58
C ALA A 142 2.76 16.26 -5.40
N PRO A 143 3.56 17.03 -6.15
CA PRO A 143 3.41 18.48 -6.20
C PRO A 143 2.09 18.86 -6.88
N ALA A 144 1.53 20.03 -6.56
CA ALA A 144 0.27 20.50 -7.14
C ALA A 144 0.27 20.53 -8.68
N ILE A 145 1.41 20.93 -9.28
CA ILE A 145 1.58 20.95 -10.75
C ILE A 145 1.52 19.56 -11.39
N ALA A 146 1.80 18.49 -10.64
CA ALA A 146 1.70 17.10 -11.08
C ALA A 146 0.39 16.43 -10.60
N GLY A 147 -0.58 17.22 -10.14
CA GLY A 147 -1.89 16.77 -9.69
C GLY A 147 -1.99 16.40 -8.21
N GLY A 148 -0.99 16.74 -7.39
CA GLY A 148 -1.07 16.59 -5.93
C GLY A 148 -2.16 17.47 -5.31
N SER A 149 -2.78 16.99 -4.23
CA SER A 149 -3.86 17.72 -3.56
C SER A 149 -4.08 17.21 -2.13
N ASN A 150 -3.86 18.07 -1.13
CA ASN A 150 -4.13 17.73 0.27
C ASN A 150 -5.62 17.43 0.52
N LYS A 151 -6.53 18.10 -0.20
CA LYS A 151 -7.97 17.84 -0.09
C LYS A 151 -8.31 16.42 -0.57
N LYS A 152 -7.86 16.06 -1.77
CA LYS A 152 -8.10 14.70 -2.31
C LYS A 152 -7.39 13.64 -1.47
N ALA A 153 -6.17 13.91 -1.01
CA ALA A 153 -5.47 13.00 -0.10
C ALA A 153 -6.32 12.69 1.14
N PHE A 154 -6.90 13.71 1.77
CA PHE A 154 -7.78 13.53 2.93
C PHE A 154 -9.03 12.71 2.61
N GLU A 155 -9.72 13.01 1.50
CA GLU A 155 -10.90 12.27 1.05
C GLU A 155 -10.59 10.78 0.85
N TYR A 156 -9.48 10.46 0.18
CA TYR A 156 -9.05 9.07 -0.03
C TYR A 156 -8.55 8.40 1.25
N PHE A 157 -7.85 9.11 2.14
CA PHE A 157 -7.44 8.54 3.43
C PHE A 157 -8.64 8.15 4.30
N ASN A 158 -9.68 9.00 4.36
CA ASN A 158 -10.91 8.65 5.08
C ASN A 158 -11.65 7.50 4.40
N SER A 159 -11.67 7.46 3.06
CA SER A 159 -12.26 6.35 2.32
C SER A 159 -11.54 5.03 2.61
N ALA A 160 -10.20 5.04 2.64
CA ALA A 160 -9.39 3.88 3.02
C ALA A 160 -9.69 3.45 4.46
N LEU A 161 -9.76 4.39 5.40
CA LEU A 161 -10.12 4.10 6.79
C LEU A 161 -11.52 3.49 6.91
N ASN A 162 -12.52 4.04 6.23
CA ASN A 162 -13.90 3.53 6.27
C ASN A 162 -14.02 2.12 5.67
N ASN A 163 -13.17 1.77 4.71
CA ASN A 163 -13.12 0.45 4.09
C ASN A 163 -12.06 -0.49 4.71
N SER A 164 -11.45 -0.11 5.83
CA SER A 164 -10.49 -0.96 6.54
C SER A 164 -11.21 -2.06 7.32
N LYS A 165 -11.12 -3.29 6.81
CA LYS A 165 -11.74 -4.49 7.39
C LYS A 165 -10.82 -5.17 8.39
N GLU A 166 -9.52 -5.17 8.12
CA GLU A 166 -8.50 -5.86 8.90
C GLU A 166 -7.84 -4.96 9.95
N LYS A 167 -7.28 -5.60 10.99
CA LYS A 167 -6.54 -4.91 12.04
C LYS A 167 -5.35 -4.12 11.47
N TYR A 168 -4.56 -4.72 10.58
CA TYR A 168 -3.45 -4.02 9.92
C TYR A 168 -3.88 -2.88 9.01
N GLN A 169 -5.03 -3.00 8.35
CA GLN A 169 -5.57 -1.95 7.47
C GLN A 169 -5.93 -0.72 8.29
N LYS A 170 -6.61 -0.90 9.43
CA LYS A 170 -6.89 0.19 10.39
C LYS A 170 -5.62 0.85 10.89
N TYR A 171 -4.62 0.05 11.26
CA TYR A 171 -3.31 0.55 11.67
C TYR A 171 -2.66 1.40 10.57
N LEU A 172 -2.61 0.89 9.34
CA LEU A 172 -2.04 1.62 8.20
C LEU A 172 -2.78 2.93 7.95
N SER A 173 -4.11 2.94 7.97
CA SER A 173 -4.90 4.15 7.85
C SER A 173 -4.56 5.17 8.92
N TYR A 174 -4.44 4.75 10.18
CA TYR A 174 -4.10 5.66 11.28
C TYR A 174 -2.67 6.19 11.17
N VAL A 175 -1.69 5.35 10.81
CA VAL A 175 -0.32 5.82 10.56
C VAL A 175 -0.33 6.88 9.47
N TRP A 176 -0.93 6.60 8.31
CA TRP A 176 -0.91 7.55 7.19
C TRP A 176 -1.75 8.81 7.43
N LEU A 177 -2.87 8.71 8.14
CA LEU A 177 -3.62 9.90 8.58
C LEU A 177 -2.79 10.75 9.54
N SER A 178 -2.03 10.15 10.46
CA SER A 178 -1.09 10.93 11.28
C SER A 178 -0.10 11.69 10.40
N GLN A 179 0.45 11.06 9.37
CA GLN A 179 1.40 11.71 8.45
C GLN A 179 0.77 12.84 7.63
N TYR A 180 -0.49 12.68 7.24
CA TYR A 180 -1.27 13.74 6.64
C TYR A 180 -1.40 14.94 7.58
N TYR A 181 -1.84 14.72 8.82
CA TYR A 181 -2.03 15.78 9.81
C TYR A 181 -0.72 16.45 10.23
N PHE A 182 0.37 15.69 10.31
CA PHE A 182 1.72 16.24 10.46
C PHE A 182 2.05 17.21 9.33
N LYS A 183 1.82 16.81 8.07
CA LYS A 183 2.09 17.64 6.88
C LYS A 183 1.31 18.96 6.91
N ILE A 184 0.05 18.94 7.34
CA ILE A 184 -0.79 20.14 7.42
C ILE A 184 -0.68 20.89 8.77
N LYS A 185 0.22 20.47 9.65
CA LYS A 185 0.51 21.08 10.96
C LYS A 185 -0.67 21.08 11.93
N ASP A 186 -1.50 20.04 11.88
CA ASP A 186 -2.57 19.79 12.83
C ASP A 186 -2.08 18.80 13.89
N ASN A 187 -1.56 19.33 15.00
CA ASN A 187 -0.96 18.54 16.06
C ASN A 187 -1.97 17.72 16.86
N GLU A 188 -3.21 18.18 16.97
CA GLU A 188 -4.26 17.47 17.73
C GLU A 188 -4.61 16.16 17.01
N ASN A 189 -4.93 16.25 15.71
CA ASN A 189 -5.26 15.05 14.95
C ASN A 189 -4.03 14.18 14.68
N TYR A 190 -2.85 14.78 14.47
CA TYR A 190 -1.60 14.01 14.42
C TYR A 190 -1.46 13.08 15.64
N ASN A 191 -1.50 13.65 16.85
CA ASN A 191 -1.35 12.88 18.09
C ASN A 191 -2.48 11.86 18.27
N LYS A 192 -3.73 12.23 17.96
CA LYS A 192 -4.88 11.32 18.00
C LYS A 192 -4.62 10.05 17.18
N TYR A 193 -4.20 10.19 15.93
CA TYR A 193 -3.98 9.04 15.05
C TYR A 193 -2.72 8.24 15.39
N ILE A 194 -1.68 8.87 15.96
CA ILE A 194 -0.54 8.15 16.56
C ILE A 194 -1.04 7.23 17.68
N GLU A 195 -1.83 7.74 18.63
CA GLU A 195 -2.33 6.95 19.76
C GLU A 195 -3.30 5.84 19.32
N MET A 196 -4.14 6.10 18.31
CA MET A 196 -4.98 5.06 17.72
C MET A 196 -4.15 3.96 17.04
N SER A 197 -3.03 4.31 16.39
CA SER A 197 -2.11 3.33 15.79
C SER A 197 -1.46 2.44 16.87
N LYS A 198 -0.96 3.04 17.96
CA LYS A 198 -0.34 2.31 19.09
C LYS A 198 -1.31 1.34 19.77
N LYS A 199 -2.59 1.69 19.88
CA LYS A 199 -3.63 0.80 20.42
C LYS A 199 -3.80 -0.48 19.60
N ILE A 200 -3.47 -0.44 18.30
CA ILE A 200 -3.55 -1.61 17.42
C ILE A 200 -2.26 -2.44 17.54
N TYR A 201 -1.11 -1.82 17.27
CA TYR A 201 0.21 -2.43 17.39
C TYR A 201 1.15 -1.50 18.18
N PRO A 202 1.39 -1.77 19.47
CA PRO A 202 2.21 -0.91 20.33
C PRO A 202 3.65 -0.73 19.83
N ASN A 203 4.22 -1.77 19.19
CA ASN A 203 5.59 -1.82 18.69
C ASN A 203 5.62 -1.93 17.15
N GLY A 204 4.72 -1.20 16.48
CA GLY A 204 4.59 -1.21 15.04
C GLY A 204 5.73 -0.43 14.37
N LYS A 205 6.65 -1.13 13.68
CA LYS A 205 7.85 -0.51 13.07
C LYS A 205 7.56 0.67 12.14
N LEU A 206 6.49 0.58 11.34
CA LEU A 206 6.12 1.68 10.44
C LEU A 206 5.79 2.98 11.20
N LEU A 207 5.12 2.88 12.35
CA LEU A 207 4.80 4.04 13.18
C LEU A 207 6.07 4.63 13.81
N GLU A 208 6.98 3.77 14.26
CA GLU A 208 8.29 4.19 14.77
C GLU A 208 9.08 4.94 13.71
N GLU A 209 9.19 4.39 12.49
CA GLU A 209 9.82 5.03 11.33
C GLU A 209 9.17 6.38 11.00
N ALA A 210 7.84 6.46 11.10
CA ALA A 210 7.09 7.69 10.83
C ALA A 210 7.44 8.80 11.83
N ILE A 211 7.39 8.49 13.12
CA ILE A 211 7.70 9.43 14.21
C ILE A 211 9.17 9.86 14.14
N GLU A 212 10.09 8.91 13.94
CA GLU A 212 11.52 9.20 13.79
C GLU A 212 11.75 10.19 12.64
N ARG A 213 11.11 9.94 11.50
CA ARG A 213 11.25 10.80 10.32
C ARG A 213 10.61 12.17 10.51
N ASN A 214 9.47 12.26 11.18
CA ASN A 214 8.84 13.53 11.55
C ASN A 214 9.79 14.36 12.42
N ASN A 215 10.44 13.74 13.40
CA ASN A 215 11.36 14.40 14.34
C ASN A 215 12.71 14.79 13.71
N THR A 216 13.30 13.90 12.91
CA THR A 216 14.67 14.07 12.40
C THR A 216 14.74 14.82 11.07
N LYS A 217 13.73 14.63 10.20
CA LYS A 217 13.72 15.19 8.83
C LYS A 217 12.66 16.27 8.63
N ASN A 218 11.80 16.51 9.63
CA ASN A 218 10.66 17.43 9.56
C ASN A 218 9.79 17.20 8.30
N LYS A 219 9.58 15.92 7.96
CA LYS A 219 8.83 15.48 6.77
C LYS A 219 7.94 14.29 7.13
N PRO A 220 6.78 14.13 6.45
CA PRO A 220 6.04 12.88 6.51
C PRO A 220 6.88 11.71 5.93
N LEU A 221 6.38 10.48 6.15
CA LEU A 221 6.87 9.23 5.54
C LEU A 221 7.17 9.32 4.03
#